data_AF-A0A448XAB1-F1
#
_entry.id   AF-A0A448XAB1-F1
#
_cell.length_a   1.000
_cell.length_b   1.000
_cell.length_c   1.000
_cell.angle_alpha   90.00
_cell.angle_beta   90.00
_cell.angle_gamma   90.00
#
_symmetry.space_group_name_H-M   'P 1'
#
loop_
_entity.id
_entity.type
_entity.pdbx_description
1 polymer ?
#
loop_
_entity_poly.entity_id
_entity_poly.type
_entity_poly.pdbx_seq_one_letter_code
_entity_poly.pdbx_strand_id
1 'polypeptide(L)'
;MVLPVLSSLNSEFSKRTLAVATCPECGLIFCSPECLSLAMRLYHSIMCMKSNLNSDLEPLNKLELVWRQTHFPPETNTVMLLLRIVAMNLISYFKKDTLAAERVSALSNFVCGCVSEIHSDVLPTPALVHKMLGEKFYNQLEMIHQAFIEAISFLLSQVVSDMQIDSAMCEIGLGSILTRDGFCTALSLLGRNGQGVATSPLSQWVKMVEEQSKLHIEANVSCATNASHIHSFIDKLYSDIDDHVGPFLDSEGVALYQYQSRMLFIVI
;
A
#
# COMPACT_ATOMS: atom_id res chain seq x y z
N MET A 1 37.39 8.09 12.49
CA MET A 1 37.76 9.09 11.46
C MET A 1 37.15 8.62 10.13
N VAL A 2 35.81 8.74 9.96
CA VAL A 2 35.03 8.14 8.83
C VAL A 2 34.50 9.23 7.85
N LEU A 3 34.85 10.48 8.12
CA LEU A 3 34.26 11.66 7.46
C LEU A 3 34.76 12.02 6.03
N PRO A 4 35.97 11.62 5.53
CA PRO A 4 36.43 12.16 4.24
C PRO A 4 35.76 11.57 2.99
N VAL A 5 35.19 10.36 3.07
CA VAL A 5 34.60 9.69 1.89
C VAL A 5 33.18 10.18 1.59
N LEU A 6 32.47 10.67 2.62
CA LEU A 6 31.10 11.19 2.50
C LEU A 6 31.05 12.58 1.84
N SER A 7 32.10 13.39 1.95
CA SER A 7 32.13 14.74 1.36
C SER A 7 32.20 14.75 -0.17
N SER A 8 32.81 13.74 -0.78
CA SER A 8 32.89 13.61 -2.26
C SER A 8 31.64 12.98 -2.87
N LEU A 9 30.80 12.31 -2.08
CA LEU A 9 29.54 11.73 -2.52
C LEU A 9 28.45 12.81 -2.76
N ASN A 10 28.53 13.95 -2.08
CA ASN A 10 27.48 14.98 -2.05
C ASN A 10 27.19 15.68 -3.41
N SER A 11 28.16 15.80 -4.31
CA SER A 11 27.97 16.62 -5.53
C SER A 11 27.19 15.91 -6.65
N GLU A 12 27.28 14.58 -6.74
CA GLU A 12 26.45 13.77 -7.64
C GLU A 12 25.15 13.32 -6.97
N PHE A 13 25.14 13.05 -5.66
CA PHE A 13 23.92 12.69 -4.91
C PHE A 13 22.87 13.81 -4.94
N SER A 14 23.31 15.07 -4.87
CA SER A 14 22.42 16.24 -4.89
C SER A 14 21.68 16.44 -6.22
N LYS A 15 22.08 15.78 -7.31
CA LYS A 15 21.42 15.92 -8.62
C LYS A 15 20.25 14.95 -8.84
N ARG A 16 20.07 13.94 -7.98
CA ARG A 16 18.96 12.97 -8.04
C ARG A 16 18.04 13.02 -6.83
N THR A 17 18.04 14.12 -6.08
CA THR A 17 17.01 14.34 -5.07
C THR A 17 15.71 14.66 -5.82
N LEU A 18 14.81 13.67 -5.91
CA LEU A 18 13.43 13.90 -6.32
C LEU A 18 12.90 15.06 -5.46
N ALA A 19 12.39 16.11 -6.10
CA ALA A 19 11.76 17.22 -5.38
C ALA A 19 10.50 16.69 -4.70
N VAL A 20 10.64 16.29 -3.44
CA VAL A 20 9.54 15.75 -2.63
C VAL A 20 8.40 16.77 -2.60
N ALA A 21 7.18 16.31 -2.82
CA ALA A 21 5.99 17.16 -2.79
C ALA A 21 5.17 16.91 -1.52
N THR A 22 4.57 17.96 -0.97
CA THR A 22 3.71 17.86 0.21
C THR A 22 2.32 18.34 -0.15
N CYS A 23 1.29 17.59 0.26
CA CYS A 23 -0.08 18.05 0.11
C CYS A 23 -0.31 19.27 1.02
N PRO A 24 -0.76 20.42 0.48
CA PRO A 24 -0.93 21.63 1.28
C PRO A 24 -2.08 21.53 2.29
N GLU A 25 -3.02 20.60 2.09
CA GLU A 25 -4.22 20.45 2.91
C GLU A 25 -3.99 19.52 4.11
N CYS A 26 -3.31 18.38 3.93
CA CYS A 26 -3.12 17.37 4.98
C CYS A 26 -1.67 17.14 5.38
N GLY A 27 -0.71 17.77 4.70
CA GLY A 27 0.73 17.59 4.98
C GLY A 27 1.32 16.25 4.54
N LEU A 28 0.56 15.38 3.87
CA LEU A 28 1.07 14.09 3.41
C LEU A 28 2.16 14.27 2.34
N ILE A 29 3.23 13.50 2.46
CA ILE A 29 4.42 13.58 1.62
C ILE A 29 4.34 12.59 0.45
N PHE A 30 4.73 13.06 -0.73
CA PHE A 30 4.76 12.31 -1.99
C PHE A 30 6.15 12.36 -2.62
N CYS A 31 6.45 11.32 -3.40
CA CYS A 31 7.75 11.15 -4.06
C CYS A 31 8.15 12.35 -4.94
N SER A 32 7.17 12.99 -5.57
CA SER A 32 7.33 14.10 -6.52
C SER A 32 6.01 14.84 -6.72
N PRO A 33 6.00 16.02 -7.38
CA PRO A 33 4.77 16.73 -7.72
C PRO A 33 3.87 15.92 -8.66
N GLU A 34 4.46 15.12 -9.56
CA GLU A 34 3.72 14.22 -10.44
C GLU A 34 3.05 13.09 -9.66
N CYS A 35 3.75 12.50 -8.67
CA CYS A 35 3.19 11.53 -7.72
C CYS A 35 1.97 12.13 -6.97
N LEU A 36 2.08 13.36 -6.47
CA LEU A 36 0.99 14.06 -5.79
C LEU A 36 -0.18 14.33 -6.75
N SER A 37 0.10 14.85 -7.95
CA SER A 37 -0.92 15.12 -8.97
C SER A 37 -1.68 13.86 -9.38
N LEU A 38 -0.96 12.76 -9.60
CA LEU A 38 -1.55 11.47 -9.91
C LEU A 38 -2.42 10.95 -8.75
N ALA A 39 -1.92 11.03 -7.51
CA ALA A 39 -2.67 10.63 -6.33
C ALA A 39 -3.96 11.46 -6.16
N MET A 40 -3.89 12.78 -6.37
CA MET A 40 -5.05 13.68 -6.31
C MET A 40 -6.16 13.27 -7.27
N ARG A 41 -5.79 12.89 -8.50
CA ARG A 41 -6.73 12.42 -9.53
C ARG A 41 -7.27 11.02 -9.26
N LEU A 42 -6.52 10.15 -8.58
CA LEU A 42 -6.91 8.75 -8.41
C LEU A 42 -7.62 8.45 -7.08
N TYR A 43 -7.27 9.08 -5.97
CA TYR A 43 -7.89 8.79 -4.68
C TYR A 43 -7.75 9.91 -3.65
N HIS A 44 -6.63 10.65 -3.66
CA HIS A 44 -6.28 11.56 -2.58
C HIS A 44 -7.26 12.72 -2.46
N SER A 45 -7.85 13.22 -3.56
CA SER A 45 -8.82 14.33 -3.46
C SER A 45 -10.12 14.00 -2.71
N ILE A 46 -10.38 12.73 -2.41
CA ILE A 46 -11.49 12.27 -1.56
C ILE A 46 -10.95 11.80 -0.21
N MET A 47 -9.79 11.13 -0.19
CA MET A 47 -9.19 10.64 1.06
C MET A 47 -8.44 11.72 1.86
N CYS A 48 -8.23 12.91 1.29
CA CYS A 48 -7.45 13.98 1.90
C CYS A 48 -8.19 14.56 3.11
N MET A 49 -7.60 14.35 4.28
CA MET A 49 -8.03 14.95 5.54
C MET A 49 -7.50 16.38 5.60
N LYS A 50 -8.25 17.32 5.00
CA LYS A 50 -7.95 18.75 5.13
C LYS A 50 -7.80 19.04 6.61
N SER A 51 -6.64 19.53 7.03
CA SER A 51 -6.17 19.63 8.41
C SER A 51 -7.25 20.15 9.36
N ASN A 52 -8.08 19.24 9.86
CA ASN A 52 -9.01 19.47 10.94
C ASN A 52 -8.36 18.81 12.15
N LEU A 53 -7.52 19.61 12.81
CA LEU A 53 -6.76 19.29 14.01
C LEU A 53 -7.62 18.85 15.23
N ASN A 54 -8.92 18.62 15.04
CA ASN A 54 -9.87 18.32 16.10
C ASN A 54 -10.91 17.27 15.64
N SER A 55 -10.53 16.00 15.62
CA SER A 55 -11.45 14.93 16.00
C SER A 55 -10.67 13.67 16.33
N ASP A 56 -10.75 13.24 17.58
CA ASP A 56 -10.22 11.96 18.04
C ASP A 56 -10.70 10.83 17.11
N LEU A 57 -9.75 10.17 16.46
CA LEU A 57 -9.91 9.00 15.59
C LEU A 57 -10.75 9.23 14.32
N GLU A 58 -10.20 9.97 13.37
CA GLU A 58 -10.77 10.01 12.02
C GLU A 58 -10.97 8.59 11.43
N PRO A 59 -12.06 8.29 10.70
CA PRO A 59 -12.42 6.94 10.28
C PRO A 59 -11.32 6.17 9.53
N LEU A 60 -10.47 6.85 8.74
CA LEU A 60 -9.35 6.20 8.05
C LEU A 60 -8.26 5.74 9.04
N ASN A 61 -7.95 6.56 10.05
CA ASN A 61 -6.97 6.23 11.09
C ASN A 61 -7.48 5.10 11.99
N LYS A 62 -8.79 5.10 12.30
CA LYS A 62 -9.44 4.01 13.03
C LYS A 62 -9.33 2.69 12.26
N LEU A 63 -9.63 2.69 10.96
CA LEU A 63 -9.51 1.50 10.11
C LEU A 63 -8.06 0.98 10.08
N GLU A 64 -7.08 1.87 9.89
CA GLU A 64 -5.67 1.49 9.88
C GLU A 64 -5.25 0.87 11.22
N LEU A 65 -5.65 1.48 12.34
CA LEU A 65 -5.32 0.98 13.67
C LEU A 65 -5.93 -0.40 13.93
N VAL A 66 -7.22 -0.60 13.65
CA VAL A 66 -7.90 -1.89 13.82
C VAL A 66 -7.24 -2.97 12.96
N TRP A 67 -6.89 -2.63 11.72
CA TRP A 67 -6.20 -3.56 10.82
C TRP A 67 -4.81 -3.96 11.35
N ARG A 68 -3.98 -2.98 11.76
CA ARG A 68 -2.66 -3.23 12.37
C ARG A 68 -2.73 -4.10 13.61
N GLN A 69 -3.79 -3.99 14.40
CA GLN A 69 -3.98 -4.76 15.64
C GLN A 69 -4.51 -6.19 15.40
N THR A 70 -4.96 -6.51 14.19
CA THR A 70 -5.62 -7.80 13.92
C THR A 70 -4.64 -8.91 13.51
N HIS A 71 -3.50 -8.59 12.90
CA HIS A 71 -2.50 -9.58 12.52
C HIS A 71 -1.08 -9.13 12.89
N PHE A 72 -0.21 -10.12 13.06
CA PHE A 72 1.23 -9.92 13.15
C PHE A 72 1.91 -10.79 12.07
N PRO A 73 2.85 -10.26 11.27
CA PRO A 73 3.29 -8.86 11.26
C PRO A 73 2.21 -7.90 10.70
N PRO A 74 2.11 -6.66 11.22
CA PRO A 74 1.17 -5.66 10.71
C PRO A 74 1.50 -5.27 9.26
N GLU A 75 0.83 -5.88 8.29
CA GLU A 75 0.71 -5.30 6.95
C GLU A 75 -0.29 -4.14 7.00
N THR A 76 -0.03 -2.97 6.42
CA THR A 76 -1.01 -1.87 6.38
C THR A 76 -1.72 -1.69 5.05
N ASN A 77 -1.27 -2.40 4.01
CA ASN A 77 -1.54 -1.97 2.65
C ASN A 77 -2.77 -2.59 2.01
N THR A 78 -3.15 -3.83 2.31
CA THR A 78 -4.31 -4.45 1.65
C THR A 78 -5.64 -3.72 1.91
N VAL A 79 -5.97 -3.40 3.17
CA VAL A 79 -7.26 -2.74 3.49
C VAL A 79 -7.29 -1.28 3.01
N MET A 80 -6.17 -0.57 3.12
CA MET A 80 -6.05 0.81 2.66
C MET A 80 -6.03 0.90 1.13
N LEU A 81 -5.49 -0.11 0.44
CA LEU A 81 -5.58 -0.24 -1.01
C LEU A 81 -7.02 -0.45 -1.45
N LEU A 82 -7.79 -1.30 -0.75
CA LEU A 82 -9.22 -1.46 -1.05
C LEU A 82 -9.96 -0.13 -0.94
N LEU A 83 -9.65 0.64 0.10
CA LEU A 83 -10.27 1.95 0.30
C LEU A 83 -9.86 2.97 -0.77
N ARG A 84 -8.60 2.93 -1.23
CA ARG A 84 -8.15 3.72 -2.40
C ARG A 84 -8.90 3.34 -3.68
N ILE A 85 -9.22 2.06 -3.87
CA ILE A 85 -10.05 1.59 -5.00
C ILE A 85 -11.47 2.16 -4.88
N VAL A 86 -12.08 2.15 -3.70
CA VAL A 86 -13.40 2.77 -3.50
C VAL A 86 -13.34 4.28 -3.81
N ALA A 87 -12.35 4.99 -3.29
CA ALA A 87 -12.14 6.41 -3.59
C ALA A 87 -12.01 6.67 -5.11
N MET A 88 -11.26 5.82 -5.82
CA MET A 88 -11.10 5.93 -7.27
C MET A 88 -12.41 5.72 -8.03
N ASN A 89 -13.25 4.79 -7.59
CA ASN A 89 -14.60 4.61 -8.14
C ASN A 89 -15.49 5.83 -7.90
N LEU A 90 -15.43 6.43 -6.70
CA LEU A 90 -16.15 7.67 -6.39
C LEU A 90 -15.69 8.84 -7.27
N ILE A 91 -14.38 9.01 -7.48
CA ILE A 91 -13.86 10.05 -8.39
C ILE A 91 -14.34 9.79 -9.82
N SER A 92 -14.18 8.57 -10.31
CA SER A 92 -14.63 8.17 -11.65
C SER A 92 -16.12 8.47 -11.86
N TYR A 93 -16.96 8.10 -10.90
CA TYR A 93 -18.41 8.23 -11.04
C TYR A 93 -18.92 9.65 -10.81
N PHE A 94 -18.56 10.30 -9.69
CA PHE A 94 -19.13 11.61 -9.32
C PHE A 94 -18.35 12.79 -9.91
N LYS A 95 -17.02 12.71 -9.97
CA LYS A 95 -16.18 13.77 -10.57
C LYS A 95 -15.94 13.58 -12.06
N LYS A 96 -16.29 12.42 -12.63
CA LYS A 96 -16.10 12.08 -14.05
C LYS A 96 -14.65 12.22 -14.53
N ASP A 97 -13.66 11.96 -13.65
CA ASP A 97 -12.25 11.98 -14.06
C ASP A 97 -11.93 10.77 -14.97
N THR A 98 -11.39 11.06 -16.15
CA THR A 98 -11.11 10.06 -17.18
C THR A 98 -10.01 9.07 -16.78
N LEU A 99 -8.98 9.53 -16.06
CA LEU A 99 -7.89 8.66 -15.62
C LEU A 99 -8.36 7.70 -14.52
N ALA A 100 -9.19 8.18 -13.60
CA ALA A 100 -9.82 7.31 -12.61
C ALA A 100 -10.71 6.26 -13.29
N ALA A 101 -11.50 6.65 -14.30
CA ALA A 101 -12.34 5.72 -15.07
C ALA A 101 -11.52 4.66 -15.82
N GLU A 102 -10.41 5.05 -16.46
CA GLU A 102 -9.49 4.11 -17.11
C GLU A 102 -8.91 3.10 -16.13
N ARG A 103 -8.50 3.54 -14.93
CA ARG A 103 -7.95 2.66 -13.89
C ARG A 103 -9.01 1.73 -13.29
N VAL A 104 -10.23 2.23 -13.06
CA VAL A 104 -11.37 1.40 -12.64
C VAL A 104 -11.68 0.34 -13.69
N SER A 105 -11.71 0.71 -14.97
CA SER A 105 -11.89 -0.25 -16.07
C SER A 105 -10.78 -1.30 -16.08
N ALA A 106 -9.53 -0.91 -15.84
CA ALA A 106 -8.42 -1.85 -15.73
C ALA A 106 -8.61 -2.87 -14.59
N LEU A 107 -9.21 -2.47 -13.46
CA LEU A 107 -9.50 -3.35 -12.33
C LEU A 107 -10.48 -4.49 -12.66
N SER A 108 -11.35 -4.31 -13.66
CA SER A 108 -12.27 -5.38 -14.10
C SER A 108 -11.56 -6.58 -14.72
N ASN A 109 -10.30 -6.42 -15.12
CA ASN A 109 -9.50 -7.51 -15.72
C ASN A 109 -8.85 -8.44 -14.67
N PHE A 110 -8.94 -8.11 -13.38
CA PHE A 110 -8.37 -8.95 -12.32
C PHE A 110 -9.34 -10.08 -12.01
N VAL A 111 -8.84 -11.33 -12.06
CA VAL A 111 -9.67 -12.52 -11.84
C VAL A 111 -9.68 -12.86 -10.35
N CYS A 112 -10.85 -13.23 -9.84
CA CYS A 112 -11.00 -13.90 -8.56
C CYS A 112 -11.80 -15.18 -8.76
N GLY A 113 -11.23 -16.35 -8.43
CA GLY A 113 -12.05 -17.52 -8.10
C GLY A 113 -12.69 -17.24 -6.74
N CYS A 114 -14.01 -17.08 -6.69
CA CYS A 114 -14.72 -16.61 -5.51
C CYS A 114 -14.70 -17.64 -4.36
N VAL A 115 -14.81 -17.13 -3.13
CA VAL A 115 -15.05 -17.91 -1.89
C VAL A 115 -16.32 -18.78 -1.99
N SER A 116 -17.25 -18.44 -2.89
CA SER A 116 -18.47 -19.22 -3.16
C SER A 116 -18.21 -20.61 -3.75
N GLU A 117 -17.03 -20.90 -4.29
CA GLU A 117 -16.67 -22.26 -4.74
C GLU A 117 -16.25 -23.18 -3.58
N ILE A 118 -16.08 -22.63 -2.36
CA ILE A 118 -15.67 -23.39 -1.16
C ILE A 118 -16.84 -24.19 -0.55
N HIS A 119 -18.10 -23.89 -0.93
CA HIS A 119 -19.27 -24.64 -0.48
C HIS A 119 -19.68 -25.81 -1.39
N SER A 120 -18.90 -26.11 -2.43
CA SER A 120 -19.13 -27.30 -3.26
C SER A 120 -18.30 -28.46 -2.70
N ASP A 121 -18.96 -29.57 -2.33
CA ASP A 121 -18.38 -30.82 -1.79
C ASP A 121 -17.41 -31.55 -2.76
N VAL A 122 -16.88 -30.86 -3.78
CA VAL A 122 -15.99 -31.42 -4.78
C VAL A 122 -14.58 -30.91 -4.53
N LEU A 123 -13.82 -31.72 -3.78
CA LEU A 123 -12.36 -31.73 -3.62
C LEU A 123 -11.73 -30.34 -3.36
N PRO A 124 -11.29 -30.02 -2.12
CA PRO A 124 -10.70 -28.73 -1.84
C PRO A 124 -9.35 -28.65 -2.57
N THR A 125 -9.33 -27.94 -3.70
CA THR A 125 -8.13 -27.14 -3.96
C THR A 125 -8.01 -26.25 -2.72
N PRO A 126 -6.85 -26.17 -2.06
CA PRO A 126 -6.69 -25.24 -0.95
C PRO A 126 -6.91 -23.87 -1.56
N ALA A 127 -8.14 -23.37 -1.43
CA ALA A 127 -8.47 -22.05 -1.88
C ALA A 127 -7.42 -21.18 -1.19
N LEU A 128 -6.65 -20.44 -1.99
CA LEU A 128 -5.69 -19.45 -1.50
C LEU A 128 -6.52 -18.31 -0.91
N VAL A 129 -7.20 -18.64 0.18
CA VAL A 129 -8.01 -17.74 0.96
C VAL A 129 -7.02 -16.97 1.79
N HIS A 130 -7.12 -15.65 1.71
CA HIS A 130 -6.34 -14.76 2.56
C HIS A 130 -6.42 -15.25 4.01
N LYS A 131 -5.28 -15.41 4.70
CA LYS A 131 -5.15 -16.06 6.03
C LYS A 131 -6.16 -15.55 7.08
N MET A 132 -6.59 -14.29 6.92
CA MET A 132 -7.55 -13.57 7.77
C MET A 132 -9.02 -13.93 7.57
N LEU A 133 -9.38 -14.70 6.54
CA LEU A 133 -10.77 -15.09 6.28
C LEU A 133 -11.12 -16.44 6.91
N GLY A 134 -10.20 -17.03 7.68
CA GLY A 134 -10.48 -18.21 8.48
C GLY A 134 -11.36 -17.88 9.69
N GLU A 135 -12.12 -18.87 10.17
CA GLU A 135 -13.10 -18.74 11.26
C GLU A 135 -12.52 -18.12 12.55
N LYS A 136 -11.22 -18.31 12.80
CA LYS A 136 -10.51 -17.77 13.97
C LYS A 136 -10.47 -16.24 14.03
N PHE A 137 -10.66 -15.58 12.90
CA PHE A 137 -10.62 -14.12 12.77
C PHE A 137 -12.01 -13.50 12.63
N TYR A 138 -13.08 -14.27 12.87
CA TYR A 138 -14.46 -13.83 12.60
C TYR A 138 -14.80 -12.49 13.27
N ASN A 139 -14.46 -12.32 14.54
CA ASN A 139 -14.77 -11.11 15.31
C ASN A 139 -13.93 -9.92 14.86
N GLN A 140 -12.65 -10.15 14.57
CA GLN A 140 -11.75 -9.10 14.12
C GLN A 140 -12.10 -8.65 12.71
N LEU A 141 -12.49 -9.58 11.84
CA LEU A 141 -12.97 -9.27 10.50
C LEU A 141 -14.27 -8.44 10.54
N GLU A 142 -15.15 -8.71 11.51
CA GLU A 142 -16.33 -7.87 11.74
C GLU A 142 -15.93 -6.45 12.18
N MET A 143 -14.98 -6.31 13.12
CA MET A 143 -14.47 -5.00 13.53
C MET A 143 -13.83 -4.22 12.38
N ILE A 144 -13.02 -4.89 11.56
CA ILE A 144 -12.41 -4.29 10.37
C ILE A 144 -13.50 -3.87 9.38
N HIS A 145 -14.48 -4.72 9.13
CA HIS A 145 -15.58 -4.44 8.21
C HIS A 145 -16.39 -3.21 8.67
N GLN A 146 -16.74 -3.11 9.95
CA GLN A 146 -17.45 -1.93 10.48
C GLN A 146 -16.61 -0.65 10.35
N ALA A 147 -15.32 -0.69 10.70
CA ALA A 147 -14.42 0.44 10.50
C ALA A 147 -14.29 0.82 9.01
N PHE A 148 -14.37 -0.17 8.10
CA PHE A 148 -14.33 0.05 6.66
C PHE A 148 -15.60 0.74 6.15
N ILE A 149 -16.79 0.38 6.66
CA ILE A 149 -18.05 1.07 6.32
C ILE A 149 -18.05 2.52 6.82
N GLU A 150 -17.55 2.77 8.04
CA GLU A 150 -17.38 4.12 8.57
C GLU A 150 -16.43 4.95 7.68
N ALA A 151 -15.32 4.34 7.23
CA ALA A 151 -14.39 4.97 6.31
C ALA A 151 -15.03 5.29 4.95
N ILE A 152 -15.82 4.38 4.35
CA ILE A 152 -16.56 4.65 3.11
C ILE A 152 -17.55 5.81 3.31
N SER A 153 -18.28 5.82 4.43
CA SER A 153 -19.25 6.87 4.75
C SER A 153 -18.56 8.24 4.79
N PHE A 154 -17.38 8.31 5.40
CA PHE A 154 -16.55 9.51 5.39
C PHE A 154 -16.14 9.91 3.97
N LEU A 155 -15.65 8.98 3.14
CA LEU A 155 -15.27 9.28 1.75
C LEU A 155 -16.46 9.80 0.93
N LEU A 156 -17.64 9.20 1.10
CA LEU A 156 -18.85 9.62 0.40
C LEU A 156 -19.24 11.05 0.77
N SER A 157 -19.14 11.42 2.06
CA SER A 157 -19.44 12.80 2.51
C SER A 157 -18.54 13.87 1.89
N GLN A 158 -17.36 13.49 1.37
CA GLN A 158 -16.47 14.41 0.65
C GLN A 158 -16.94 14.70 -0.79
N VAL A 159 -17.96 13.98 -1.28
CA VAL A 159 -18.40 14.02 -2.68
C VAL A 159 -19.90 14.30 -2.80
N VAL A 160 -20.70 13.76 -1.89
CA VAL A 160 -22.17 13.87 -1.90
C VAL A 160 -22.66 14.11 -0.48
N SER A 161 -23.48 15.15 -0.29
CA SER A 161 -23.99 15.54 1.03
C SER A 161 -25.26 14.79 1.46
N ASP A 162 -26.11 14.39 0.50
CA ASP A 162 -27.48 13.93 0.78
C ASP A 162 -27.81 12.59 0.09
N MET A 163 -26.93 11.61 0.18
CA MET A 163 -27.17 10.27 -0.37
C MET A 163 -26.83 9.18 0.66
N GLN A 164 -27.72 8.22 0.81
CA GLN A 164 -27.47 7.04 1.65
C GLN A 164 -26.34 6.21 1.04
N ILE A 165 -25.48 5.67 1.90
CA ILE A 165 -24.32 4.86 1.50
C ILE A 165 -24.73 3.70 0.59
N ASP A 166 -25.82 3.00 0.90
CA ASP A 166 -26.29 1.86 0.10
C ASP A 166 -26.64 2.26 -1.33
N SER A 167 -27.38 3.37 -1.49
CA SER A 167 -27.77 3.88 -2.81
C SER A 167 -26.55 4.33 -3.62
N ALA A 168 -25.66 5.12 -3.00
CA ALA A 168 -24.45 5.60 -3.67
C ALA A 168 -23.55 4.46 -4.13
N MET A 169 -23.34 3.48 -3.25
CA MET A 169 -22.47 2.34 -3.54
C MET A 169 -23.09 1.43 -4.60
N CYS A 170 -24.41 1.27 -4.61
CA CYS A 170 -25.12 0.56 -5.69
C CYS A 170 -24.96 1.27 -7.04
N GLU A 171 -25.10 2.60 -7.09
CA GLU A 171 -24.98 3.38 -8.33
C GLU A 171 -23.59 3.28 -8.96
N ILE A 172 -22.54 3.21 -8.14
CA ILE A 172 -21.16 3.04 -8.62
C ILE A 172 -20.76 1.57 -8.85
N GLY A 173 -21.68 0.61 -8.64
CA GLY A 173 -21.44 -0.82 -8.85
C GLY A 173 -20.66 -1.52 -7.73
N LEU A 174 -20.55 -0.90 -6.55
CA LEU A 174 -19.84 -1.44 -5.38
C LEU A 174 -20.76 -1.81 -4.21
N GLY A 175 -22.09 -1.86 -4.41
CA GLY A 175 -23.04 -2.13 -3.32
C GLY A 175 -22.76 -3.42 -2.53
N SER A 176 -22.26 -4.47 -3.19
CA SER A 176 -21.92 -5.74 -2.53
C SER A 176 -20.79 -5.59 -1.50
N ILE A 177 -19.88 -4.62 -1.65
CA ILE A 177 -18.76 -4.41 -0.73
C ILE A 177 -19.21 -4.00 0.68
N LEU A 178 -20.44 -3.50 0.82
CA LEU A 178 -21.04 -3.13 2.10
C LEU A 178 -21.51 -4.35 2.91
N THR A 179 -21.64 -5.49 2.24
CA THR A 179 -21.91 -6.77 2.91
C THR A 179 -20.59 -7.39 3.31
N ARG A 180 -20.61 -8.14 4.42
CA ARG A 180 -19.44 -8.87 4.90
C ARG A 180 -18.85 -9.79 3.83
N ASP A 181 -19.68 -10.54 3.12
CA ASP A 181 -19.22 -11.49 2.10
C ASP A 181 -18.60 -10.78 0.90
N GLY A 182 -19.17 -9.65 0.47
CA GLY A 182 -18.58 -8.84 -0.60
C GLY A 182 -17.28 -8.18 -0.18
N PHE A 183 -17.16 -7.70 1.06
CA PHE A 183 -15.91 -7.21 1.64
C PHE A 183 -14.83 -8.31 1.68
N CYS A 184 -15.16 -9.50 2.17
CA CYS A 184 -14.27 -10.67 2.17
C CYS A 184 -13.83 -11.07 0.76
N THR A 185 -14.75 -11.01 -0.20
CA THR A 185 -14.49 -11.30 -1.62
C THR A 185 -13.51 -10.27 -2.20
N ALA A 186 -13.71 -8.98 -1.91
CA ALA A 186 -12.82 -7.93 -2.35
C ALA A 186 -11.42 -8.06 -1.74
N LEU A 187 -11.33 -8.35 -0.43
CA LEU A 187 -10.06 -8.67 0.23
C LEU A 187 -9.38 -9.91 -0.37
N SER A 188 -10.14 -10.96 -0.72
CA SER A 188 -9.60 -12.15 -1.38
C SER A 188 -9.02 -11.82 -2.75
N LEU A 189 -9.72 -11.00 -3.53
CA LEU A 189 -9.26 -10.55 -4.84
C LEU A 189 -7.94 -9.79 -4.71
N LEU A 190 -7.85 -8.88 -3.74
CA LEU A 190 -6.61 -8.15 -3.45
C LEU A 190 -5.49 -9.06 -2.95
N GLY A 191 -5.78 -9.97 -2.02
CA GLY A 191 -4.79 -10.91 -1.49
C GLY A 191 -4.23 -11.86 -2.56
N ARG A 192 -5.04 -12.23 -3.56
CA ARG A 192 -4.62 -13.12 -4.66
C ARG A 192 -3.85 -12.41 -5.76
N ASN A 193 -4.19 -11.15 -6.04
CA ASN A 193 -3.63 -10.39 -7.15
C ASN A 193 -2.56 -9.37 -6.72
N GLY A 194 -2.51 -9.07 -5.43
CA GLY A 194 -1.56 -8.16 -4.82
C GLY A 194 -0.17 -8.76 -4.80
N GLN A 195 0.81 -7.91 -5.07
CA GLN A 195 2.22 -8.25 -4.90
C GLN A 195 2.84 -7.31 -3.89
N GLY A 196 3.69 -7.88 -3.03
CA GLY A 196 4.48 -7.12 -2.09
C GLY A 196 5.40 -6.15 -2.84
N VAL A 197 5.29 -4.86 -2.50
CA VAL A 197 6.19 -3.81 -2.96
C VAL A 197 7.03 -3.38 -1.79
N ALA A 198 8.11 -4.11 -1.54
CA ALA A 198 9.11 -3.70 -0.58
C ALA A 198 10.15 -2.84 -1.30
N THR A 199 10.18 -1.55 -1.02
CA THR A 199 11.36 -0.74 -1.38
C THR A 199 11.67 0.22 -0.25
N SER A 200 12.45 -0.29 0.70
CA SER A 200 13.01 0.52 1.77
C SER A 200 13.92 1.61 1.20
N PRO A 201 13.75 2.89 1.57
CA PRO A 201 14.72 3.94 1.26
C PRO A 201 16.13 3.57 1.74
N LEU A 202 16.22 2.86 2.88
CA LEU A 202 17.48 2.33 3.38
C LEU A 202 18.04 1.25 2.45
N SER A 203 17.22 0.34 1.92
CA SER A 203 17.70 -0.67 0.98
C SER A 203 18.14 -0.08 -0.37
N GLN A 204 17.49 1.01 -0.84
CA GLN A 204 17.98 1.76 -2.01
C GLN A 204 19.33 2.43 -1.73
N TRP A 205 19.48 3.06 -0.57
CA TRP A 205 20.75 3.66 -0.15
C TRP A 205 21.86 2.62 -0.03
N VAL A 206 21.59 1.46 0.58
CA VAL A 206 22.53 0.33 0.68
C VAL A 206 23.00 -0.12 -0.70
N LYS A 207 22.08 -0.34 -1.65
CA LYS A 207 22.43 -0.71 -3.02
C LYS A 207 23.36 0.32 -3.68
N MET A 208 23.06 1.60 -3.52
CA MET A 208 23.90 2.68 -4.06
C MET A 208 25.30 2.68 -3.43
N VAL A 209 25.39 2.47 -2.11
CA VAL A 209 26.68 2.39 -1.40
C VAL A 209 27.48 1.16 -1.83
N GLU A 210 26.84 0.01 -2.01
CA GLU A 210 27.48 -1.22 -2.50
C GLU A 210 27.99 -1.08 -3.94
N GLU A 211 27.17 -0.52 -4.83
CA GLU A 211 27.56 -0.24 -6.23
C GLU A 211 28.77 0.70 -6.29
N GLN A 212 28.75 1.78 -5.51
CA GLN A 212 29.86 2.73 -5.42
C GLN A 212 31.12 2.10 -4.80
N SER A 213 30.96 1.28 -3.76
CA SER A 213 32.07 0.54 -3.15
C SER A 213 32.71 -0.41 -4.16
N LYS A 214 31.90 -1.10 -4.98
CA LYS A 214 32.40 -2.02 -6.01
C LYS A 214 33.22 -1.28 -7.08
N LEU A 215 32.72 -0.16 -7.59
CA LEU A 215 33.43 0.68 -8.55
C LEU A 215 34.77 1.22 -7.98
N HIS A 216 34.80 1.56 -6.68
CA HIS A 216 36.01 2.05 -6.03
C HIS A 216 37.07 0.97 -5.80
N ILE A 217 36.66 -0.28 -5.54
CA ILE A 217 37.56 -1.44 -5.40
C ILE A 217 38.17 -1.81 -6.76
N GLU A 218 37.40 -1.75 -7.84
CA GLU A 218 37.88 -2.00 -9.21
C GLU A 218 38.91 -0.95 -9.65
N ALA A 219 38.84 0.27 -9.12
CA ALA A 219 39.77 1.37 -9.42
C ALA A 219 41.04 1.41 -8.52
N ASN A 220 41.01 0.90 -7.28
CA ASN A 220 42.12 0.97 -6.33
C ASN A 220 42.22 -0.29 -5.43
N VAL A 221 43.31 -1.06 -5.61
CA VAL A 221 43.55 -2.40 -5.00
C VAL A 221 43.69 -2.40 -3.46
N SER A 222 43.84 -1.25 -2.79
CA SER A 222 44.02 -1.17 -1.32
C SER A 222 42.71 -1.08 -0.51
N CYS A 223 41.54 -1.12 -1.15
CA CYS A 223 40.26 -0.72 -0.52
C CYS A 223 39.41 -1.88 0.05
N ALA A 224 39.85 -3.14 -0.04
CA ALA A 224 39.07 -4.30 0.40
C ALA A 224 38.66 -4.24 1.89
N THR A 225 39.49 -3.65 2.74
CA THR A 225 39.23 -3.43 4.17
C THR A 225 38.12 -2.40 4.43
N ASN A 226 37.93 -1.42 3.55
CA ASN A 226 36.87 -0.43 3.72
C ASN A 226 35.49 -1.01 3.34
N ALA A 227 35.44 -1.92 2.37
CA ALA A 227 34.22 -2.58 1.94
C ALA A 227 33.62 -3.50 3.01
N SER A 228 34.47 -4.23 3.74
CA SER A 228 34.03 -5.08 4.86
C SER A 228 33.56 -4.25 6.06
N HIS A 229 34.20 -3.10 6.33
CA HIS A 229 33.75 -2.16 7.35
C HIS A 229 32.38 -1.54 7.01
N ILE A 230 32.13 -1.22 5.74
CA ILE A 230 30.83 -0.73 5.28
C ILE A 230 29.75 -1.79 5.44
N HIS A 231 30.01 -3.04 5.04
CA HIS A 231 29.06 -4.15 5.26
C HIS A 231 28.74 -4.34 6.74
N SER A 232 29.77 -4.41 7.59
CA SER A 232 29.56 -4.57 9.04
C SER A 232 28.81 -3.40 9.66
N PHE A 233 28.99 -2.18 9.15
CA PHE A 233 28.20 -1.02 9.57
C PHE A 233 26.74 -1.14 9.13
N ILE A 234 26.47 -1.56 7.89
CA ILE A 234 25.12 -1.76 7.36
C ILE A 234 24.38 -2.84 8.15
N ASP A 235 25.03 -3.97 8.41
CA ASP A 235 24.46 -5.07 9.22
C ASP A 235 24.11 -4.59 10.62
N LYS A 236 25.01 -3.83 11.25
CA LYS A 236 24.76 -3.24 12.57
C LYS A 236 23.63 -2.22 12.53
N LEU A 237 23.55 -1.39 11.50
CA LEU A 237 22.47 -0.42 11.33
C LEU A 237 21.10 -1.11 11.21
N TYR A 238 21.00 -2.20 10.44
CA TYR A 238 19.76 -2.99 10.37
C TYR A 238 19.41 -3.62 11.72
N SER A 239 20.39 -4.18 12.44
CA SER A 239 20.18 -4.74 13.79
C SER A 239 19.72 -3.67 14.78
N ASP A 240 20.37 -2.52 14.81
CA ASP A 240 20.05 -1.43 15.74
C ASP A 240 18.64 -0.86 15.46
N ILE A 241 18.22 -0.80 14.19
CA ILE A 241 16.87 -0.40 13.78
C ILE A 241 15.84 -1.43 14.22
N ASP A 242 16.09 -2.73 13.98
CA ASP A 242 15.18 -3.81 14.39
C ASP A 242 15.00 -3.84 15.91
N ASP A 243 16.09 -3.64 16.67
CA ASP A 243 16.07 -3.61 18.14
C ASP A 243 15.26 -2.42 18.72
N HIS A 244 15.28 -1.26 18.06
CA HIS A 244 14.65 -0.03 18.58
C HIS A 244 13.26 0.25 18.02
N VAL A 245 13.03 -0.11 16.76
CA VAL A 245 11.81 0.24 16.00
C VAL A 245 10.97 -1.02 15.72
N GLY A 246 11.53 -2.21 15.91
CA GLY A 246 10.93 -3.48 15.51
C GLY A 246 11.12 -3.77 14.01
N PRO A 247 10.53 -4.87 13.51
CA PRO A 247 10.66 -5.26 12.12
C PRO A 247 10.17 -4.17 11.18
N PHE A 248 10.97 -3.88 10.15
CA PHE A 248 10.83 -2.79 9.18
C PHE A 248 9.64 -2.98 8.20
N LEU A 249 8.43 -3.14 8.73
CA LEU A 249 7.22 -3.57 8.03
C LEU A 249 6.47 -2.44 7.32
N ASP A 250 6.62 -1.20 7.78
CA ASP A 250 5.94 -0.03 7.18
C ASP A 250 6.52 0.39 5.82
N SER A 251 7.55 -0.29 5.34
CA SER A 251 8.12 -0.08 4.00
C SER A 251 7.63 -1.07 2.95
N GLU A 252 6.80 -2.04 3.36
CA GLU A 252 6.25 -3.07 2.49
C GLU A 252 4.83 -2.71 2.05
N GLY A 253 4.73 -2.28 0.79
CA GLY A 253 3.50 -2.00 0.06
C GLY A 253 2.79 -3.25 -0.45
N VAL A 254 1.54 -3.09 -0.87
CA VAL A 254 0.90 -4.01 -1.83
C VAL A 254 0.49 -3.21 -3.05
N ALA A 255 0.82 -3.73 -4.24
CA ALA A 255 0.39 -3.15 -5.50
C ALA A 255 -0.27 -4.19 -6.41
N LEU A 256 -1.15 -3.71 -7.27
CA LEU A 256 -1.80 -4.49 -8.32
C LEU A 256 -1.12 -4.17 -9.66
N TYR A 257 -0.62 -5.22 -10.32
CA TYR A 257 0.07 -5.10 -11.60
C TYR A 257 -0.76 -5.73 -12.72
N GLN A 258 -1.35 -4.88 -13.57
CA GLN A 258 -2.26 -5.29 -14.64
C GLN A 258 -1.74 -6.46 -15.50
N TYR A 259 -0.45 -6.49 -15.82
CA TYR A 259 0.13 -7.52 -16.68
C TYR A 259 0.51 -8.80 -15.93
N GLN A 260 0.89 -8.69 -14.66
CA GLN A 260 1.33 -9.85 -13.87
C GLN A 260 0.15 -10.61 -13.26
N SER A 261 -0.98 -9.94 -13.01
CA SER A 261 -2.22 -10.61 -12.61
C SER A 261 -2.84 -11.50 -13.70
N ARG A 262 -2.28 -11.48 -14.92
CA ARG A 262 -2.60 -12.42 -16.01
C ARG A 262 -1.67 -13.64 -16.05
N MET A 263 -0.55 -13.62 -15.33
CA MET A 263 0.36 -14.76 -15.16
C MET A 263 -0.03 -15.57 -13.91
N LEU A 264 -1.27 -16.05 -13.84
CA LEU A 264 -1.49 -17.27 -13.08
C LEU A 264 -0.83 -18.38 -13.92
N PHE A 265 0.34 -18.84 -13.47
CA PHE A 265 1.09 -19.90 -14.12
C PHE A 265 0.15 -21.05 -14.52
N ILE A 266 0.05 -21.29 -15.83
CA ILE A 266 -0.17 -22.64 -16.33
C ILE A 266 1.07 -23.42 -15.89
N VAL A 267 0.98 -24.07 -14.73
CA VAL A 267 1.84 -25.22 -14.44
C VAL A 267 1.13 -26.39 -15.09
N ILE A 268 1.70 -26.87 -16.21
CA ILE A 268 1.45 -28.21 -16.74
C ILE A 268 2.07 -29.21 -15.77
#